data_AF-A0A5N3W4C3-F1
#
_entry.id   AF-A0A5N3W4C3-F1
#
_cell.length_a   1.000
_cell.length_b   1.000
_cell.length_c   1.000
_cell.angle_alpha   90.00
_cell.angle_beta   90.00
_cell.angle_gamma   90.00
#
_symmetry.space_group_name_H-M   'P 1'
#
loop_
_entity.id
_entity.type
_entity.pdbx_description
1 polymer ?
#
loop_
_entity_poly.entity_id
_entity_poly.type
_entity_poly.pdbx_seq_one_letter_code
_entity_poly.pdbx_strand_id
1 'polypeptide(L)'
;MVQHLTYHRRLSYNTASNKTRLGVHAVRPKVLMRLSKTKKHVSQAYGSSMCAKCEQKIVVKVLKAQAQSQKAKIKNEAFLSNF
;
A
#
# COMPACT_ATOMS: atom_id res chain seq x y z
N MET A 1 4.48 -22.66 -5.37
CA MET A 1 5.88 -22.19 -5.41
C MET A 1 5.94 -20.79 -4.82
N VAL A 2 6.66 -20.60 -3.71
CA VAL A 2 6.83 -19.28 -3.07
C VAL A 2 8.26 -18.82 -3.31
N GLN A 3 8.44 -17.60 -3.84
CA GLN A 3 9.77 -17.04 -4.03
C GLN A 3 10.33 -16.58 -2.67
N HIS A 4 11.47 -17.16 -2.26
CA HIS A 4 12.20 -16.71 -1.08
C HIS A 4 13.05 -15.49 -1.43
N LEU A 5 13.01 -14.46 -0.59
CA LEU A 5 13.78 -13.24 -0.76
C LEU A 5 15.16 -13.38 -0.11
N THR A 6 16.21 -13.06 -0.85
CA THR A 6 17.59 -12.99 -0.34
C THR A 6 18.02 -11.54 -0.16
N TYR A 7 18.86 -11.28 0.84
CA TYR A 7 19.47 -9.96 1.00
C TYR A 7 20.54 -9.76 -0.09
N HIS A 8 20.44 -8.67 -0.86
CA HIS A 8 21.43 -8.32 -1.89
C HIS A 8 22.64 -7.55 -1.36
N ARG A 9 22.69 -7.25 -0.06
CA ARG A 9 23.80 -6.52 0.59
C ARG A 9 24.69 -7.52 1.32
N ARG A 10 25.97 -7.18 1.49
CA ARG A 10 26.90 -7.98 2.32
C ARG A 10 26.43 -8.13 3.77
N LEU A 11 25.60 -7.18 4.24
CA LEU A 11 24.97 -7.24 5.56
C LEU A 11 23.76 -8.19 5.54
N SER A 12 23.86 -9.31 6.25
CA SER A 12 22.83 -10.35 6.36
C SER A 12 21.81 -10.10 7.49
N TYR A 13 22.14 -9.24 8.45
CA TYR A 13 21.32 -8.98 9.64
C TYR A 13 20.18 -7.99 9.38
N ASN A 14 19.03 -8.17 10.06
CA ASN A 14 17.87 -7.28 10.00
C ASN A 14 18.07 -6.02 10.87
N THR A 15 19.05 -5.20 10.49
CA THR A 15 19.30 -3.91 11.15
C THR A 15 18.38 -2.83 10.58
N ALA A 16 18.25 -1.70 11.29
CA ALA A 16 17.50 -0.54 10.79
C ALA A 16 17.97 -0.07 9.40
N SER A 17 19.27 -0.18 9.12
CA SER A 17 19.88 0.15 7.83
C SER A 17 19.64 -0.88 6.73
N ASN A 18 19.08 -2.05 7.05
CA ASN A 18 18.86 -3.18 6.13
C ASN A 18 17.37 -3.53 5.93
N LYS A 19 16.43 -2.73 6.45
CA LYS A 19 15.01 -2.94 6.16
C LYS A 19 14.71 -2.68 4.68
N THR A 20 14.21 -3.70 4.00
CA THR A 20 13.84 -3.64 2.58
C THR A 20 12.32 -3.57 2.42
N ARG A 21 11.84 -2.70 1.53
CA ARG A 21 10.46 -2.78 1.01
C ARG A 21 10.46 -3.73 -0.18
N LEU A 22 9.49 -4.63 -0.22
CA LEU A 22 9.34 -5.58 -1.34
C LEU A 22 9.14 -4.78 -2.64
N GLY A 23 9.96 -5.07 -3.65
CA GLY A 23 9.88 -4.40 -4.96
C GLY A 23 10.62 -3.07 -5.10
N VAL A 24 11.28 -2.55 -4.05
CA VAL A 24 12.12 -1.33 -4.14
C VAL A 24 13.55 -1.62 -3.70
N HIS A 25 14.53 -1.22 -4.51
CA HIS A 25 15.94 -1.46 -4.20
C HIS A 25 16.41 -0.61 -3.01
N ALA A 26 17.03 -1.27 -2.03
CA ALA A 26 17.67 -0.59 -0.89
C ALA A 26 19.06 -0.03 -1.29
N VAL A 27 19.07 1.18 -1.84
CA VAL A 27 20.28 1.90 -2.29
C VAL A 27 20.41 3.27 -1.60
N ARG A 28 21.60 3.88 -1.65
CA ARG A 28 21.82 5.25 -1.14
C ARG A 28 20.97 6.27 -1.92
N PRO A 29 20.50 7.37 -1.32
CA PRO A 29 19.68 8.38 -2.00
C PRO A 29 20.30 8.95 -3.28
N LYS A 30 21.62 9.23 -3.28
CA LYS A 30 22.35 9.71 -4.48
C LYS A 30 22.33 8.70 -5.63
N VAL A 31 22.36 7.40 -5.31
CA VAL A 31 22.27 6.32 -6.31
C VAL A 31 20.81 6.15 -6.75
N LEU A 32 19.86 6.25 -5.80
CA LEU A 32 18.43 6.20 -6.08
C LEU A 32 18.01 7.25 -7.11
N MET A 33 18.59 8.45 -7.08
CA MET A 33 18.34 9.50 -8.08
C MET A 33 18.66 9.06 -9.51
N ARG A 34 19.74 8.29 -9.70
CA ARG A 34 20.22 7.81 -11.02
C ARG A 34 19.46 6.62 -11.58
N LEU A 35 18.69 5.90 -10.75
CA LEU A 35 17.97 4.70 -11.19
C LEU A 35 16.74 5.05 -12.05
N SER A 36 16.27 4.08 -12.84
CA SER A 36 15.00 4.17 -13.57
C SER A 36 13.80 4.19 -12.62
N LYS A 37 12.66 4.73 -13.05
CA LYS A 37 11.45 4.86 -12.22
C LYS A 37 10.98 3.50 -11.69
N THR A 38 10.91 2.48 -12.55
CA THR A 38 10.47 1.12 -12.20
C THR A 38 11.23 0.49 -11.02
N LYS A 39 12.50 0.86 -10.82
CA LYS A 39 13.34 0.36 -9.73
C LYS A 39 13.08 1.06 -8.37
N LYS A 40 12.28 2.12 -8.36
CA LYS A 40 11.99 2.97 -7.18
C LYS A 40 10.58 2.81 -6.61
N HIS A 41 9.67 2.17 -7.36
CA HIS A 41 8.26 2.09 -7.00
C HIS A 41 7.63 0.77 -7.43
N VAL A 42 6.60 0.36 -6.70
CA VAL A 42 5.71 -0.75 -7.06
C VAL A 42 4.51 -0.17 -7.81
N SER A 43 4.04 -0.87 -8.84
CA SER A 43 2.86 -0.51 -9.64
C SER A 43 1.55 -0.75 -8.87
N GLN A 44 1.35 0.03 -7.80
CA GLN A 44 0.11 0.08 -7.01
C GLN A 44 -0.08 1.50 -6.43
N ALA A 45 -1.28 1.82 -5.95
CA ALA A 45 -1.53 3.05 -5.22
C ALA A 45 -0.64 3.10 -3.98
N TYR A 46 0.16 4.17 -3.81
CA TYR A 46 1.11 4.31 -2.69
C TYR A 46 2.27 3.28 -2.64
N GLY A 47 2.57 2.58 -3.74
CA GLY A 47 3.43 1.38 -3.77
C GLY A 47 4.89 1.48 -3.31
N SER A 48 5.46 2.67 -3.15
CA SER A 48 6.78 2.85 -2.52
C SER A 48 6.70 3.47 -1.14
N SER A 49 5.58 4.13 -0.83
CA SER A 49 5.34 4.89 0.41
C SER A 49 4.66 4.05 1.48
N MET A 50 3.79 3.12 1.08
CA MET A 50 2.97 2.31 1.97
C MET A 50 3.14 0.82 1.74
N CYS A 51 2.71 0.06 2.73
CA CYS A 51 2.70 -1.39 2.67
C CYS A 51 1.38 -1.87 2.06
N ALA A 52 1.40 -2.95 1.28
CA ALA A 52 0.18 -3.50 0.67
C ALA A 52 -0.91 -3.81 1.71
N LYS A 53 -0.52 -4.32 2.90
CA LYS A 53 -1.45 -4.57 4.02
C LYS A 53 -2.08 -3.28 4.55
N CYS A 54 -1.33 -2.18 4.54
CA CYS A 54 -1.75 -0.87 5.03
C CYS A 54 -2.78 -0.28 4.05
N GLU A 55 -2.49 -0.37 2.76
CA GLU A 55 -3.37 0.05 1.67
C GLU A 55 -4.70 -0.73 1.71
N GLN A 56 -4.65 -2.06 1.86
CA GLN A 56 -5.85 -2.90 2.00
C GLN A 56 -6.73 -2.49 3.18
N LYS A 57 -6.14 -2.16 4.34
CA LYS A 57 -6.89 -1.68 5.51
C LYS A 57 -7.61 -0.36 5.24
N ILE A 58 -6.99 0.55 4.50
CA ILE A 58 -7.60 1.83 4.12
C ILE A 58 -8.77 1.58 3.18
N VAL A 59 -8.58 0.79 2.14
CA VAL A 59 -9.63 0.45 1.16
C VAL A 59 -10.84 -0.16 1.85
N VAL A 60 -10.63 -1.16 2.71
CA VAL A 60 -11.73 -1.81 3.45
C VAL A 60 -12.49 -0.82 4.33
N LYS A 61 -11.79 0.10 5.00
CA LYS A 61 -12.43 1.13 5.84
C LYS A 61 -13.27 2.10 5.00
N VAL A 62 -12.72 2.57 3.88
CA VAL A 62 -13.41 3.52 2.98
C VAL A 62 -14.66 2.88 2.39
N LEU A 63 -14.57 1.65 1.87
CA LEU A 63 -15.72 0.96 1.28
C LEU A 63 -16.83 0.71 2.31
N LYS A 64 -16.47 0.34 3.55
CA LYS A 64 -17.45 0.18 4.63
C LYS A 64 -18.15 1.49 4.98
N ALA A 65 -17.42 2.60 5.06
CA ALA A 65 -17.98 3.92 5.34
C ALA A 65 -18.91 4.39 4.20
N GLN A 66 -18.55 4.14 2.95
CA GLN A 66 -19.38 4.45 1.78
C GLN A 66 -20.67 3.61 1.79
N ALA A 67 -20.59 2.31 2.09
CA ALA A 67 -21.77 1.46 2.17
C ALA A 67 -22.73 1.90 3.30
N GLN A 68 -22.20 2.31 4.45
CA GLN A 68 -23.01 2.82 5.57
C GLN A 68 -23.71 4.13 5.22
N SER A 69 -23.02 5.06 4.54
CA SER A 69 -23.62 6.33 4.14
C SER A 69 -24.71 6.15 3.06
N GLN A 70 -24.50 5.26 2.08
CA GLN A 70 -25.52 4.90 1.10
C GLN A 70 -26.74 4.24 1.75
N LYS A 71 -26.53 3.32 2.71
CA LYS A 71 -27.63 2.69 3.45
C LYS A 71 -28.46 3.72 4.22
N ALA A 72 -27.82 4.71 4.82
CA ALA A 72 -28.53 5.80 5.50
C ALA A 72 -29.33 6.67 4.51
N LYS A 73 -28.74 7.02 3.36
CA LYS A 73 -29.43 7.76 2.30
C LYS A 73 -30.67 7.03 1.80
N ILE A 74 -30.54 5.75 1.43
CA ILE A 74 -31.65 4.93 0.93
C ILE A 74 -32.76 4.80 1.98
N LYS A 75 -32.39 4.60 3.26
CA LYS A 75 -33.38 4.55 4.35
C LYS A 75 -34.16 5.86 4.50
N ASN A 76 -33.47 7.00 4.38
CA ASN A 76 -34.12 8.32 4.48
C ASN A 76 -35.01 8.58 3.25
N GLU A 77 -34.55 8.25 2.05
CA GLU A 77 -35.35 8.37 0.83
C GLU A 77 -36.60 7.47 0.88
N ALA A 78 -36.44 6.22 1.32
CA ALA A 78 -37.56 5.30 1.52
C ALA A 78 -38.53 5.76 2.61
N PHE A 79 -38.06 6.46 3.64
CA PHE A 79 -38.94 7.07 4.65
C PHE A 79 -39.76 8.22 4.05
N LEU A 80 -39.13 9.08 3.25
CA LEU A 80 -39.78 10.22 2.60
C LEU A 80 -40.76 9.80 1.49
N SER A 81 -40.56 8.65 0.84
CA SER A 81 -41.48 8.16 -0.19
C SER A 81 -42.76 7.50 0.36
N ASN A 82 -42.85 7.30 1.67
CA ASN A 82 -44.01 6.70 2.36
C ASN A 82 -44.94 7.76 2.98
N PHE A 83 -44.65 9.05 2.79
CA PHE A 83 -45.51 10.20 3.10
C PHE A 83 -45.87 10.92 1.80
#